data_AF-A0AAQ4RL35-F1
#
_entry.id   AF-A0AAQ4RL35-F1
#
_cell.length_a   1.000
_cell.length_b   1.000
_cell.length_c   1.000
_cell.angle_alpha   90.00
_cell.angle_beta   90.00
_cell.angle_gamma   90.00
#
_symmetry.space_group_name_H-M   'P 1'
#
loop_
_entity.id
_entity.type
_entity.pdbx_description
1 polymer ?
#
loop_
_entity_poly.entity_id
_entity_poly.type
_entity_poly.pdbx_seq_one_letter_code
_entity_poly.pdbx_strand_id
1 'polypeptide(L)'
;LPLRSGGLAGLLYPLLGACLWAAVIGYKPVVIVHGLFDSSGDFILLQQFINESHPGTNVTVINLFDRSSSLQPMWKQVEGFKEAIYPIMQNAEDGVHFICYSQGGLVCRGILSTLSDHNVQSFISLSSPQAGQYGDTDYLRYLFPQFMKSNLFHLCYTAVGQRISICNYWNDPHHRDIYVNSSDYLALLNSERRNPNSTEWKNNFLKIKKLVLIGGPDDGVITPWQSSQFGFYDDNETVVEIQHQDLYLRDVFGLKTLAARGDLIICSVPGVEHVFWHKNETVFHLCMEKWLV
;
A
#
# COMPACT_ATOMS: atom_id res chain seq x y z
N LEU A 1 -36.65 35.77 -76.58
CA LEU A 1 -35.68 36.64 -75.88
C LEU A 1 -36.45 37.69 -75.07
N PRO A 2 -36.35 37.74 -73.72
CA PRO A 2 -36.11 36.67 -72.74
C PRO A 2 -37.22 36.56 -71.68
N LEU A 3 -37.34 35.36 -71.08
CA LEU A 3 -38.05 35.11 -69.82
C LEU A 3 -37.22 35.59 -68.63
N ARG A 4 -37.86 36.12 -67.58
CA ARG A 4 -37.28 36.28 -66.24
C ARG A 4 -38.22 35.69 -65.20
N SER A 5 -37.92 34.47 -64.77
CA SER A 5 -38.36 33.89 -63.50
C SER A 5 -37.27 34.13 -62.46
N GLY A 6 -37.56 34.93 -61.44
CA GLY A 6 -36.67 35.14 -60.30
C GLY A 6 -36.92 34.05 -59.25
N GLY A 7 -35.97 33.12 -59.09
CA GLY A 7 -35.98 32.14 -58.03
C GLY A 7 -35.52 32.75 -56.70
N LEU A 8 -36.30 32.55 -55.64
CA LEU A 8 -35.85 32.75 -54.27
C LEU A 8 -34.83 31.66 -53.92
N ALA A 9 -33.57 32.05 -53.73
CA ALA A 9 -32.57 31.19 -53.10
C ALA A 9 -32.75 31.28 -51.57
N GLY A 10 -33.41 30.27 -50.99
CA GLY A 10 -33.44 30.07 -49.55
C GLY A 10 -32.06 29.64 -49.04
N LEU A 11 -31.45 30.48 -48.20
CA LEU A 11 -30.24 30.16 -47.45
C LEU A 11 -30.58 29.12 -46.36
N LEU A 12 -30.27 27.86 -46.64
CA LEU A 12 -30.20 26.80 -45.63
C LEU A 12 -28.89 26.96 -44.85
N TYR A 13 -28.97 27.50 -43.64
CA TYR A 13 -27.88 27.43 -42.67
C TYR A 13 -27.78 25.99 -42.14
N PRO A 14 -26.61 25.31 -42.21
CA PRO A 14 -26.44 24.06 -41.50
C PRO A 14 -26.25 24.37 -40.01
N LEU A 15 -27.20 23.92 -39.20
CA LEU A 15 -27.02 23.80 -37.75
C LEU A 15 -25.94 22.73 -37.49
N LEU A 16 -24.69 23.17 -37.38
CA LEU A 16 -23.61 22.37 -36.81
C LEU A 16 -23.89 22.20 -35.31
N GLY A 17 -24.59 21.11 -34.98
CA GLY A 17 -24.71 20.65 -33.61
C GLY A 17 -23.33 20.32 -33.06
N ALA A 18 -22.83 21.14 -32.14
CA ALA A 18 -21.65 20.84 -31.37
C ALA A 18 -21.98 19.66 -30.44
N CYS A 19 -21.66 18.45 -30.86
CA CYS A 19 -21.54 17.32 -29.95
C CYS A 19 -20.37 17.61 -29.02
N LEU A 20 -20.64 18.25 -27.88
CA LEU A 20 -19.74 18.24 -26.74
C LEU A 20 -19.65 16.78 -26.29
N TRP A 21 -18.61 16.09 -26.74
CA TRP A 21 -18.16 14.86 -26.09
C TRP A 21 -17.65 15.31 -24.72
N ALA A 22 -18.53 15.29 -23.72
CA ALA A 22 -18.09 15.26 -22.34
C ALA A 22 -17.28 13.96 -22.22
N ALA A 23 -15.95 14.07 -22.27
CA ALA A 23 -15.09 12.97 -21.89
C ALA A 23 -15.49 12.62 -20.45
N VAL A 24 -16.17 11.49 -20.27
CA VAL A 24 -16.37 10.93 -18.94
C VAL A 24 -14.97 10.56 -18.48
N ILE A 25 -14.41 11.37 -17.57
CA ILE A 25 -13.15 11.03 -16.92
C ILE A 25 -13.47 9.83 -16.03
N GLY A 26 -13.19 8.63 -16.52
CA GLY A 26 -13.26 7.41 -15.73
C GLY A 26 -12.01 7.31 -14.87
N TYR A 27 -12.19 7.26 -13.55
CA TYR A 27 -11.09 6.98 -12.61
C TYR A 27 -10.78 5.49 -12.60
N LYS A 28 -9.48 5.15 -12.42
CA LYS A 28 -9.06 3.76 -12.32
C LYS A 28 -9.65 3.11 -11.05
N PRO A 29 -9.93 1.80 -11.06
CA PRO A 29 -10.38 1.12 -9.85
C PRO A 29 -9.38 1.23 -8.70
N VAL A 30 -9.91 1.34 -7.47
CA VAL A 30 -9.12 1.38 -6.24
C VAL A 30 -9.38 0.11 -5.44
N VAL A 31 -8.32 -0.64 -5.16
CA VAL A 31 -8.34 -1.82 -4.30
C VAL A 31 -7.82 -1.44 -2.92
N ILE A 32 -8.57 -1.80 -1.89
CA ILE A 32 -8.21 -1.53 -0.49
C ILE A 32 -7.93 -2.85 0.23
N VAL A 33 -6.78 -2.92 0.90
CA VAL A 33 -6.36 -4.06 1.74
C VAL A 33 -6.20 -3.57 3.18
N HIS A 34 -6.96 -4.17 4.09
CA HIS A 34 -7.04 -3.75 5.49
C HIS A 34 -5.88 -4.26 6.36
N GLY A 35 -5.86 -3.81 7.62
CA GLY A 35 -4.86 -4.17 8.62
C GLY A 35 -5.32 -5.26 9.59
N LEU A 36 -4.61 -5.37 10.71
CA LEU A 36 -4.94 -6.29 11.80
C LEU A 36 -6.33 -6.00 12.38
N PHE A 37 -7.12 -7.05 12.56
CA PHE A 37 -8.45 -7.04 13.16
C PHE A 37 -9.53 -6.18 12.50
N ASP A 38 -9.27 -5.62 11.32
CA ASP A 38 -10.24 -4.87 10.53
C ASP A 38 -11.12 -5.78 9.65
N SER A 39 -12.12 -5.17 9.00
CA SER A 39 -12.80 -5.67 7.80
C SER A 39 -13.19 -4.51 6.87
N SER A 40 -13.87 -4.77 5.75
CA SER A 40 -14.34 -3.70 4.85
C SER A 40 -15.18 -2.62 5.53
N GLY A 41 -15.93 -2.98 6.57
CA GLY A 41 -16.77 -2.05 7.32
C GLY A 41 -15.99 -0.91 7.99
N ASP A 42 -14.68 -1.09 8.20
CA ASP A 42 -13.83 -0.08 8.83
C ASP A 42 -13.38 1.02 7.84
N PHE A 43 -13.60 0.81 6.54
CA PHE A 43 -13.17 1.70 5.43
C PHE A 43 -14.32 2.50 4.80
N ILE A 44 -15.47 2.61 5.47
CA ILE A 44 -16.63 3.35 4.96
C ILE A 44 -16.28 4.83 4.70
N LEU A 45 -15.60 5.49 5.64
CA LEU A 45 -15.21 6.90 5.50
C LEU A 45 -14.23 7.11 4.34
N LEU A 46 -13.22 6.24 4.19
CA LEU A 46 -12.28 6.34 3.07
C LEU A 46 -12.99 6.18 1.71
N GLN A 47 -13.94 5.25 1.61
CA GLN A 47 -14.76 5.08 0.40
C GLN A 47 -15.60 6.34 0.11
N GLN A 48 -16.14 6.99 1.15
CA GLN A 48 -16.86 8.26 1.00
C GLN A 48 -15.96 9.37 0.47
N PHE A 49 -14.77 9.57 1.06
CA PHE A 49 -13.82 10.59 0.59
C PHE A 49 -13.42 10.39 -0.88
N ILE A 50 -13.16 9.13 -1.28
CA ILE A 50 -12.87 8.78 -2.68
C ILE A 50 -14.06 9.09 -3.58
N ASN A 51 -15.28 8.71 -3.20
CA ASN A 51 -16.46 8.92 -4.02
C ASN A 51 -16.84 10.40 -4.14
N GLU A 52 -16.61 11.21 -3.11
CA GLU A 52 -16.88 12.65 -3.13
C GLU A 52 -15.87 13.40 -4.02
N SER A 53 -14.60 13.01 -3.98
CA SER A 53 -13.54 13.66 -4.76
C SER A 53 -13.50 13.15 -6.20
N HIS A 54 -13.68 11.84 -6.38
CA HIS A 54 -13.64 11.13 -7.66
C HIS A 54 -14.95 10.34 -7.90
N PRO A 55 -16.07 11.02 -8.19
CA PRO A 55 -17.37 10.36 -8.38
C PRO A 55 -17.32 9.27 -9.46
N GLY A 56 -17.87 8.10 -9.13
CA GLY A 56 -17.92 6.95 -10.04
C GLY A 56 -16.68 6.06 -10.02
N THR A 57 -15.67 6.35 -9.18
CA THR A 57 -14.53 5.44 -8.95
C THR A 57 -15.02 4.10 -8.42
N ASN A 58 -14.61 3.00 -9.07
CA ASN A 58 -14.86 1.66 -8.55
C ASN A 58 -13.91 1.35 -7.39
N VAL A 59 -14.41 1.43 -6.15
CA VAL A 59 -13.64 1.09 -4.95
C VAL A 59 -14.02 -0.29 -4.46
N THR A 60 -13.04 -1.18 -4.33
CA THR A 60 -13.23 -2.54 -3.80
C THR A 60 -12.37 -2.73 -2.55
N VAL A 61 -13.00 -2.86 -1.39
CA VAL A 61 -12.33 -3.31 -0.16
C VAL A 61 -12.40 -4.83 -0.09
N ILE A 62 -11.25 -5.50 -0.14
CA ILE A 62 -11.21 -6.97 -0.23
C ILE A 62 -11.51 -7.58 1.15
N ASN A 63 -12.59 -8.36 1.24
CA ASN A 63 -13.05 -9.06 2.45
C ASN A 63 -12.38 -10.43 2.61
N LEU A 64 -11.09 -10.43 2.93
CA LEU A 64 -10.33 -11.64 3.21
C LEU A 64 -9.47 -11.44 4.43
N PHE A 65 -9.34 -12.48 5.25
CA PHE A 65 -8.57 -12.43 6.49
C PHE A 65 -9.08 -11.38 7.49
N ASP A 66 -10.38 -11.12 7.49
CA ASP A 66 -11.04 -10.22 8.43
C ASP A 66 -10.83 -10.62 9.90
N ARG A 67 -10.83 -9.62 10.77
CA ARG A 67 -10.81 -9.79 12.23
C ARG A 67 -9.63 -10.67 12.66
N SER A 68 -9.88 -11.72 13.46
CA SER A 68 -8.82 -12.62 13.94
C SER A 68 -8.11 -13.39 12.83
N SER A 69 -8.71 -13.52 11.64
CA SER A 69 -8.06 -14.18 10.51
C SER A 69 -6.86 -13.40 9.96
N SER A 70 -6.73 -12.11 10.28
CA SER A 70 -5.55 -11.28 9.97
C SER A 70 -4.30 -11.74 10.72
N LEU A 71 -4.43 -12.65 11.71
CA LEU A 71 -3.29 -13.27 12.37
C LEU A 71 -2.70 -14.45 11.60
N GLN A 72 -3.32 -14.88 10.49
CA GLN A 72 -2.78 -15.94 9.62
C GLN A 72 -1.44 -15.52 8.99
N PRO A 73 -0.54 -16.47 8.66
CA PRO A 73 0.78 -16.15 8.12
C PRO A 73 0.74 -15.20 6.93
N MET A 74 1.66 -14.23 6.87
CA MET A 74 1.66 -13.18 5.86
C MET A 74 1.71 -13.70 4.42
N TRP A 75 2.47 -14.77 4.14
CA TRP A 75 2.48 -15.38 2.80
C TRP A 75 1.15 -16.03 2.43
N LYS A 76 0.42 -16.58 3.40
CA LYS A 76 -0.94 -17.10 3.16
C LYS A 76 -1.90 -15.95 2.80
N GLN A 77 -1.75 -14.81 3.46
CA GLN A 77 -2.52 -13.61 3.12
C GLN A 77 -2.17 -13.11 1.72
N VAL A 78 -0.88 -13.01 1.38
CA VAL A 78 -0.42 -12.60 0.04
C VAL A 78 -1.06 -13.45 -1.05
N GLU A 79 -1.05 -14.77 -0.94
CA GLU A 79 -1.67 -15.63 -1.97
C GLU A 79 -3.19 -15.46 -2.03
N GLY A 80 -3.89 -15.41 -0.89
CA GLY A 80 -5.34 -15.23 -0.89
C GLY A 80 -5.78 -13.88 -1.46
N PHE A 81 -5.12 -12.78 -1.08
CA PHE A 81 -5.40 -11.46 -1.66
C PHE A 81 -5.00 -11.39 -3.14
N LYS A 82 -3.89 -12.03 -3.55
CA LYS A 82 -3.48 -12.11 -4.95
C LYS A 82 -4.57 -12.78 -5.80
N GLU A 83 -5.09 -13.92 -5.37
CA GLU A 83 -6.19 -14.63 -6.06
C GLU A 83 -7.44 -13.76 -6.19
N ALA A 84 -7.83 -13.03 -5.14
CA ALA A 84 -9.01 -12.18 -5.16
C ALA A 84 -8.85 -10.91 -6.01
N ILE A 85 -7.66 -10.32 -6.02
CA ILE A 85 -7.38 -9.05 -6.70
C ILE A 85 -7.07 -9.27 -8.18
N TYR A 86 -6.54 -10.43 -8.56
CA TYR A 86 -6.12 -10.72 -9.93
C TYR A 86 -7.23 -10.48 -10.99
N PRO A 87 -8.49 -10.96 -10.81
CA PRO A 87 -9.56 -10.65 -11.76
C PRO A 87 -9.90 -9.16 -11.87
N ILE A 88 -9.75 -8.39 -10.78
CA ILE A 88 -9.98 -6.93 -10.79
C ILE A 88 -8.94 -6.26 -11.68
N MET A 89 -7.67 -6.64 -11.53
CA MET A 89 -6.57 -6.13 -12.35
C MET A 89 -6.73 -6.50 -13.82
N GLN A 90 -7.12 -7.74 -14.13
CA GLN A 90 -7.32 -8.20 -15.51
C GLN A 90 -8.47 -7.47 -16.22
N ASN A 91 -9.49 -7.02 -15.48
CA ASN A 91 -10.62 -6.26 -16.02
C ASN A 91 -10.34 -4.75 -16.13
N ALA A 92 -9.20 -4.26 -15.61
CA ALA A 92 -8.84 -2.85 -15.61
C ALA A 92 -7.69 -2.61 -16.59
N GLU A 93 -8.00 -2.36 -17.88
CA GLU A 93 -6.99 -2.19 -18.94
C GLU A 93 -5.96 -1.09 -18.61
N ASP A 94 -6.40 0.02 -18.03
CA ASP A 94 -5.55 1.15 -17.64
C ASP A 94 -4.86 0.98 -16.27
N GLY A 95 -5.08 -0.16 -15.61
CA GLY A 95 -4.54 -0.49 -14.30
C GLY A 95 -5.42 -0.10 -13.12
N VAL A 96 -4.91 -0.37 -11.92
CA VAL A 96 -5.60 -0.11 -10.64
C VAL A 96 -4.70 0.65 -9.67
N HIS A 97 -5.30 1.24 -8.63
CA HIS A 97 -4.57 1.78 -7.48
C HIS A 97 -4.77 0.91 -6.25
N PHE A 98 -3.74 0.80 -5.42
CA PHE A 98 -3.78 0.10 -4.14
C PHE A 98 -3.72 1.12 -3.00
N ILE A 99 -4.62 0.98 -2.01
CA ILE A 99 -4.48 1.61 -0.69
C ILE A 99 -4.43 0.51 0.36
N CYS A 100 -3.30 0.40 1.05
CA CYS A 100 -3.07 -0.73 1.94
C CYS A 100 -2.69 -0.22 3.32
N TYR A 101 -3.56 -0.49 4.29
CA TYR A 101 -3.48 0.07 5.63
C TYR A 101 -2.76 -0.85 6.61
N SER A 102 -1.89 -0.30 7.46
CA SER A 102 -1.24 -1.04 8.54
C SER A 102 -0.55 -2.32 8.00
N GLN A 103 -0.82 -3.48 8.58
CA GLN A 103 -0.32 -4.77 8.08
C GLN A 103 -0.60 -5.01 6.57
N GLY A 104 -1.72 -4.50 6.05
CA GLY A 104 -2.10 -4.64 4.65
C GLY A 104 -1.04 -4.09 3.68
N GLY A 105 -0.28 -3.05 4.07
CA GLY A 105 0.80 -2.53 3.21
C GLY A 105 1.96 -3.50 3.02
N LEU A 106 2.22 -4.37 3.99
CA LEU A 106 3.16 -5.47 3.81
C LEU A 106 2.59 -6.51 2.85
N VAL A 107 1.33 -6.92 3.03
CA VAL A 107 0.63 -7.84 2.13
C VAL A 107 0.69 -7.35 0.68
N CYS A 108 0.31 -6.09 0.43
CA CYS A 108 0.36 -5.48 -0.89
C CYS A 108 1.77 -5.46 -1.48
N ARG A 109 2.81 -5.12 -0.69
CA ARG A 109 4.20 -5.20 -1.15
C ARG A 109 4.61 -6.62 -1.52
N GLY A 110 4.15 -7.62 -0.77
CA GLY A 110 4.33 -9.04 -1.11
C GLY A 110 3.68 -9.41 -2.44
N ILE A 111 2.45 -8.95 -2.71
CA ILE A 111 1.76 -9.14 -3.99
C ILE A 111 2.56 -8.48 -5.12
N LEU A 112 2.90 -7.20 -4.98
CA LEU A 112 3.62 -6.42 -5.99
C LEU A 112 5.03 -6.97 -6.29
N SER A 113 5.63 -7.69 -5.35
CA SER A 113 6.91 -8.37 -5.54
C SER A 113 6.75 -9.72 -6.25
N THR A 114 5.68 -10.47 -5.95
CA THR A 114 5.54 -11.88 -6.38
C THR A 114 4.62 -12.10 -7.57
N LEU A 115 3.76 -11.13 -7.91
CA LEU A 115 2.89 -11.20 -9.08
C LEU A 115 3.57 -10.49 -10.25
N SER A 116 4.05 -11.25 -11.23
CA SER A 116 4.89 -10.66 -12.28
C SER A 116 4.13 -9.83 -13.31
N ASP A 117 2.82 -9.93 -13.43
CA ASP A 117 2.01 -9.26 -14.44
C ASP A 117 0.98 -8.28 -13.85
N HIS A 118 1.21 -7.81 -12.63
CA HIS A 118 0.37 -6.76 -12.04
C HIS A 118 0.44 -5.45 -12.84
N ASN A 119 -0.67 -4.71 -12.85
CA ASN A 119 -0.83 -3.41 -13.53
C ASN A 119 -1.10 -2.26 -12.54
N VAL A 120 -0.58 -2.38 -11.31
CA VAL A 120 -0.81 -1.38 -10.25
C VAL A 120 -0.07 -0.09 -10.58
N GLN A 121 -0.81 1.02 -10.60
CA GLN A 121 -0.28 2.35 -10.91
C GLN A 121 0.27 3.03 -9.66
N SER A 122 -0.59 3.27 -8.66
CA SER A 122 -0.21 3.86 -7.38
C SER A 122 -0.35 2.82 -6.29
N PHE A 123 0.72 2.61 -5.53
CA PHE A 123 0.69 1.88 -4.28
C PHE A 123 0.81 2.87 -3.12
N ILE A 124 -0.30 3.06 -2.43
CA ILE A 124 -0.41 3.89 -1.23
C ILE A 124 -0.29 2.99 0.00
N SER A 125 0.85 3.06 0.68
CA SER A 125 1.09 2.40 1.95
C SER A 125 0.67 3.32 3.09
N LEU A 126 -0.46 3.01 3.72
CA LEU A 126 -1.06 3.84 4.75
C LEU A 126 -0.66 3.35 6.15
N SER A 127 0.34 4.01 6.73
CA SER A 127 0.95 3.72 8.03
C SER A 127 1.23 2.23 8.27
N SER A 128 1.96 1.63 7.34
CA SER A 128 2.28 0.19 7.36
C SER A 128 3.67 -0.05 7.95
N PRO A 129 3.93 -1.11 8.72
CA PRO A 129 5.27 -1.36 9.27
C PRO A 129 6.22 -1.87 8.16
N GLN A 130 6.58 -1.04 7.18
CA GLN A 130 7.32 -1.44 5.99
C GLN A 130 8.74 -1.93 6.30
N ALA A 131 9.39 -1.36 7.31
CA ALA A 131 10.65 -1.86 7.84
C ALA A 131 10.48 -2.82 9.03
N GLY A 132 9.25 -3.25 9.34
CA GLY A 132 8.92 -4.13 10.46
C GLY A 132 8.44 -3.40 11.71
N GLN A 133 8.24 -4.16 12.77
CA GLN A 133 7.73 -3.69 14.06
C GLN A 133 8.68 -4.10 15.20
N TYR A 134 8.95 -3.17 16.11
CA TYR A 134 9.64 -3.42 17.37
C TYR A 134 9.21 -2.41 18.45
N GLY A 135 8.19 -2.74 19.23
CA GLY A 135 7.68 -1.84 20.28
C GLY A 135 6.65 -2.48 21.19
N ASP A 136 6.58 -1.98 22.43
CA ASP A 136 5.57 -2.35 23.42
C ASP A 136 4.29 -1.54 23.20
N THR A 137 3.35 -2.11 22.45
CA THR A 137 2.06 -1.48 22.12
C THR A 137 0.91 -2.14 22.86
N ASP A 138 -0.25 -1.50 22.91
CA ASP A 138 -1.45 -2.12 23.50
C ASP A 138 -1.90 -3.35 22.70
N TYR A 139 -1.70 -3.36 21.37
CA TYR A 139 -1.88 -4.56 20.55
C TYR A 139 -0.94 -5.70 20.95
N LEU A 140 0.34 -5.39 21.21
CA LEU A 140 1.30 -6.39 21.67
C LEU A 140 0.88 -6.95 23.03
N ARG A 141 0.55 -6.07 23.99
CA ARG A 141 0.10 -6.48 25.33
C ARG A 141 -1.16 -7.33 25.30
N TYR A 142 -2.09 -7.03 24.39
CA TYR A 142 -3.31 -7.81 24.21
C TYR A 142 -3.03 -9.22 23.67
N LEU A 143 -2.16 -9.35 22.66
CA LEU A 143 -1.91 -10.64 21.99
C LEU A 143 -0.86 -11.50 22.67
N PHE A 144 0.12 -10.86 23.30
CA PHE A 144 1.27 -11.49 23.93
C PHE A 144 1.48 -10.94 25.35
N PRO A 145 0.49 -11.09 26.27
CA PRO A 145 0.51 -10.43 27.58
C PRO A 145 1.68 -10.85 28.48
N GLN A 146 2.35 -11.97 28.16
CA GLN A 146 3.52 -12.47 28.89
C GLN A 146 4.85 -12.00 28.31
N PHE A 147 4.83 -11.21 27.23
CA PHE A 147 6.02 -10.78 26.51
C PHE A 147 6.12 -9.25 26.50
N MET A 148 7.35 -8.76 26.66
CA MET A 148 7.74 -7.41 26.27
C MET A 148 8.41 -7.45 24.90
N LYS A 149 8.59 -6.31 24.24
CA LYS A 149 9.27 -6.21 22.94
C LYS A 149 10.62 -6.94 22.95
N SER A 150 11.43 -6.75 24.00
CA SER A 150 12.77 -7.33 24.09
C SER A 150 12.81 -8.84 24.18
N ASN A 151 11.68 -9.49 24.53
CA ASN A 151 11.61 -10.93 24.77
C ASN A 151 10.71 -11.64 23.75
N LEU A 152 9.99 -10.90 22.91
CA LEU A 152 9.06 -11.47 21.94
C LEU A 152 9.77 -12.35 20.90
N PHE A 153 11.06 -12.10 20.64
CA PHE A 153 11.88 -12.91 19.74
C PHE A 153 11.92 -14.40 20.14
N HIS A 154 11.83 -14.73 21.43
CA HIS A 154 11.77 -16.11 21.93
C HIS A 154 10.54 -16.86 21.42
N LEU A 155 9.46 -16.15 21.10
CA LEU A 155 8.28 -16.71 20.43
C LEU A 155 8.41 -16.53 18.92
N CYS A 156 8.59 -15.29 18.46
CA CYS A 156 8.46 -14.95 17.06
C CYS A 156 9.48 -15.64 16.17
N TYR A 157 10.71 -15.88 16.63
CA TYR A 157 11.74 -16.53 15.81
C TYR A 157 11.79 -18.05 15.97
N THR A 158 10.64 -18.65 16.32
CA THR A 158 10.40 -20.10 16.29
C THR A 158 9.51 -20.48 15.11
N ALA A 159 9.55 -21.75 14.69
CA ALA A 159 8.68 -22.27 13.62
C ALA A 159 7.18 -22.13 13.94
N VAL A 160 6.80 -22.12 15.22
CA VAL A 160 5.41 -21.90 15.66
C VAL A 160 5.08 -20.41 15.62
N GLY A 161 5.98 -19.55 16.11
CA GLY A 161 5.80 -18.10 16.08
C GLY A 161 5.63 -17.55 14.67
N GLN A 162 6.41 -18.05 13.70
CA GLN A 162 6.27 -17.68 12.29
C GLN A 162 4.94 -18.11 11.64
N ARG A 163 4.05 -18.82 12.35
CA ARG A 163 2.67 -19.04 11.90
C ARG A 163 1.71 -17.91 12.30
N ILE A 164 2.19 -16.88 12.99
CA ILE A 164 1.44 -15.71 13.44
C ILE A 164 1.90 -14.48 12.64
N SER A 165 0.96 -13.76 12.02
CA SER A 165 1.29 -12.66 11.09
C SER A 165 2.23 -11.62 11.69
N ILE A 166 2.02 -11.21 12.94
CA ILE A 166 2.85 -10.21 13.64
C ILE A 166 4.31 -10.65 13.73
N CYS A 167 4.55 -11.93 14.00
CA CYS A 167 5.91 -12.46 14.07
C CYS A 167 6.61 -12.51 12.72
N ASN A 168 5.88 -12.49 11.61
CA ASN A 168 6.46 -12.48 10.27
C ASN A 168 7.15 -11.15 9.93
N TYR A 169 6.81 -10.06 10.63
CA TYR A 169 7.44 -8.74 10.48
C TYR A 169 7.92 -8.14 11.81
N TRP A 170 8.06 -8.97 12.85
CA TRP A 170 8.81 -8.58 14.04
C TRP A 170 10.28 -8.43 13.69
N ASN A 171 10.80 -7.21 13.81
CA ASN A 171 12.16 -6.87 13.40
C ASN A 171 12.96 -6.40 14.62
N ASP A 172 13.55 -7.36 15.33
CA ASP A 172 14.34 -7.08 16.53
C ASP A 172 15.74 -6.58 16.16
N PRO A 173 16.09 -5.31 16.46
CA PRO A 173 17.41 -4.76 16.14
C PRO A 173 18.54 -5.38 16.98
N HIS A 174 18.24 -6.00 18.13
CA HIS A 174 19.25 -6.59 19.02
C HIS A 174 19.57 -8.04 18.69
N HIS A 175 18.74 -8.66 17.85
CA HIS A 175 18.79 -10.08 17.53
C HIS A 175 18.78 -10.31 16.02
N ARG A 176 19.60 -9.54 15.31
CA ARG A 176 19.66 -9.51 13.83
C ARG A 176 19.91 -10.88 13.20
N ASP A 177 20.88 -11.64 13.71
CA ASP A 177 21.23 -12.95 13.14
C ASP A 177 20.07 -13.95 13.20
N ILE A 178 19.36 -14.01 14.32
CA ILE A 178 18.20 -14.90 14.46
C ILE A 178 16.99 -14.35 13.68
N TYR A 179 16.80 -13.02 13.61
CA TYR A 179 15.79 -12.42 12.73
C TYR A 179 16.01 -12.80 11.26
N VAL A 180 17.21 -12.61 10.72
CA VAL A 180 17.51 -12.89 9.30
C VAL A 180 17.33 -14.37 8.99
N ASN A 181 17.67 -15.25 9.93
CA ASN A 181 17.57 -16.70 9.72
C ASN A 181 16.15 -17.25 9.93
N SER A 182 15.34 -16.64 10.80
CA SER A 182 14.03 -17.17 11.20
C SER A 182 12.82 -16.39 10.68
N SER A 183 12.95 -15.14 10.22
CA SER A 183 11.82 -14.39 9.64
C SER A 183 11.46 -14.96 8.26
N ASP A 184 10.27 -15.57 8.18
CA ASP A 184 9.80 -16.22 6.94
C ASP A 184 9.29 -15.22 5.91
N TYR A 185 8.99 -13.99 6.33
CA TYR A 185 8.39 -12.98 5.49
C TYR A 185 9.28 -11.74 5.33
N LEU A 186 9.42 -10.91 6.36
CA LEU A 186 10.04 -9.58 6.20
C LEU A 186 11.50 -9.67 5.77
N ALA A 187 12.31 -10.54 6.40
CA ALA A 187 13.71 -10.69 6.01
C ALA A 187 13.85 -11.24 4.57
N LEU A 188 12.91 -12.07 4.11
CA LEU A 188 12.89 -12.58 2.74
C LEU A 188 12.45 -11.52 1.73
N LEU A 189 11.38 -10.78 2.05
CA LEU A 189 10.80 -9.72 1.23
C LEU A 189 11.78 -8.54 1.07
N ASN A 190 12.55 -8.25 2.11
CA ASN A 190 13.60 -7.23 2.09
C ASN A 190 14.92 -7.73 1.50
N SER A 191 15.01 -9.00 1.07
CA SER A 191 16.24 -9.64 0.58
C SER A 191 17.41 -9.57 1.56
N GLU A 192 17.12 -9.54 2.86
CA GLU A 192 18.10 -9.62 3.95
C GLU A 192 18.59 -11.07 4.13
N ARG A 193 17.67 -12.03 3.92
CA ARG A 193 17.99 -13.44 3.73
C ARG A 193 18.18 -13.72 2.23
N ARG A 194 19.07 -14.66 1.89
CA ARG A 194 19.27 -15.11 0.50
C ARG A 194 17.94 -15.48 -0.15
N ASN A 195 17.57 -14.73 -1.19
CA ASN A 195 16.36 -14.93 -1.97
C ASN A 195 16.73 -15.12 -3.45
N PRO A 196 16.60 -16.33 -4.02
CA PRO A 196 16.94 -16.59 -5.42
C PRO A 196 16.07 -15.79 -6.40
N ASN A 197 14.88 -15.36 -5.98
CA ASN A 197 13.93 -14.61 -6.81
C ASN A 197 14.04 -13.09 -6.60
N SER A 198 15.00 -12.60 -5.81
CA SER A 198 15.14 -11.17 -5.45
C SER A 198 15.20 -10.24 -6.67
N THR A 199 15.90 -10.62 -7.73
CA THR A 199 15.97 -9.84 -8.98
C THR A 199 14.59 -9.73 -9.65
N GLU A 200 13.84 -10.83 -9.74
CA GLU A 200 12.49 -10.83 -10.30
C GLU A 200 11.55 -10.00 -9.43
N TRP A 201 11.63 -10.16 -8.11
CA TRP A 201 10.80 -9.42 -7.16
C TRP A 201 11.03 -7.92 -7.24
N LYS A 202 12.28 -7.49 -7.35
CA LYS A 202 12.63 -6.11 -7.63
C LYS A 202 12.02 -5.63 -8.94
N ASN A 203 12.17 -6.39 -10.03
CA ASN A 203 11.61 -6.01 -11.34
C ASN A 203 10.09 -5.88 -11.31
N ASN A 204 9.41 -6.77 -10.59
CA ASN A 204 7.96 -6.73 -10.41
C ASN A 204 7.57 -5.50 -9.59
N PHE A 205 8.22 -5.26 -8.45
CA PHE A 205 7.89 -4.12 -7.59
C PHE A 205 8.10 -2.78 -8.33
N LEU A 206 9.14 -2.68 -9.17
CA LEU A 206 9.46 -1.48 -9.96
C LEU A 206 8.42 -1.13 -11.05
N LYS A 207 7.43 -1.99 -11.32
CA LYS A 207 6.35 -1.73 -12.29
C LYS A 207 5.38 -0.66 -11.83
N ILE A 208 5.24 -0.45 -10.51
CA ILE A 208 4.42 0.63 -9.96
C ILE A 208 4.94 2.00 -10.46
N LYS A 209 4.01 2.93 -10.67
CA LYS A 209 4.33 4.31 -11.07
C LYS A 209 4.49 5.22 -9.88
N LYS A 210 3.80 4.96 -8.77
CA LYS A 210 3.94 5.72 -7.53
C LYS A 210 3.95 4.78 -6.34
N LEU A 211 4.90 5.01 -5.44
CA LEU A 211 4.93 4.48 -4.09
C LEU A 211 4.72 5.65 -3.13
N VAL A 212 3.58 5.68 -2.46
CA VAL A 212 3.23 6.74 -1.50
C VAL A 212 3.28 6.16 -0.10
N LEU A 213 4.22 6.64 0.70
CA LEU A 213 4.44 6.19 2.07
C LEU A 213 3.86 7.23 3.03
N ILE A 214 2.79 6.85 3.72
CA ILE A 214 2.06 7.73 4.65
C ILE A 214 2.31 7.24 6.07
N GLY A 215 2.59 8.16 6.98
CA GLY A 215 2.72 7.88 8.41
C GLY A 215 2.95 9.15 9.22
N GLY A 216 3.16 9.01 10.52
CA GLY A 216 3.33 10.18 11.39
C GLY A 216 3.77 9.86 12.81
N PRO A 217 4.30 10.86 13.53
CA PRO A 217 4.89 10.68 14.86
C PRO A 217 3.89 10.22 15.93
N ASP A 218 2.62 10.57 15.78
CA ASP A 218 1.57 10.31 16.76
C ASP A 218 0.78 9.02 16.48
N ASP A 219 1.27 8.15 15.57
CA ASP A 219 0.60 6.90 15.20
C ASP A 219 0.31 6.01 16.42
N GLY A 220 1.25 5.89 17.35
CA GLY A 220 1.06 5.19 18.62
C GLY A 220 1.00 3.66 18.55
N VAL A 221 1.07 3.05 17.36
CA VAL A 221 1.12 1.58 17.18
C VAL A 221 2.37 1.17 16.40
N ILE A 222 2.58 1.70 15.21
CA ILE A 222 3.76 1.41 14.41
C ILE A 222 4.99 1.93 15.14
N THR A 223 5.90 1.03 15.49
CA THR A 223 7.08 1.36 16.31
C THR A 223 8.35 0.78 15.69
N PRO A 224 9.34 1.61 15.32
CA PRO A 224 9.25 3.08 15.27
C PRO A 224 8.25 3.52 14.20
N TRP A 225 7.59 4.67 14.38
CA TRP A 225 6.57 5.14 13.41
C TRP A 225 7.16 5.37 12.02
N GLN A 226 8.45 5.69 11.94
CA GLN A 226 9.22 5.83 10.70
C GLN A 226 9.27 4.53 9.88
N SER A 227 8.91 3.39 10.46
CA SER A 227 8.74 2.13 9.72
C SER A 227 7.70 2.25 8.61
N SER A 228 6.72 3.15 8.75
CA SER A 228 5.80 3.58 7.67
C SER A 228 6.49 4.10 6.42
N GLN A 229 7.70 4.62 6.59
CA GLN A 229 8.50 5.27 5.56
C GLN A 229 9.86 4.57 5.38
N PHE A 230 9.93 3.27 5.71
CA PHE A 230 11.14 2.43 5.68
C PHE A 230 12.30 2.94 6.56
N GLY A 231 12.06 3.84 7.52
CA GLY A 231 13.00 4.14 8.61
C GLY A 231 12.89 3.09 9.73
N PHE A 232 13.98 2.80 10.43
CA PHE A 232 14.01 1.75 11.44
C PHE A 232 15.18 1.91 12.40
N TYR A 233 15.14 1.18 13.52
CA TYR A 233 16.18 1.20 14.53
C TYR A 233 17.52 0.63 14.04
N ASP A 234 18.62 1.25 14.49
CA ASP A 234 19.93 0.61 14.59
C ASP A 234 20.04 -0.23 15.87
N ASP A 235 21.22 -0.80 16.11
CA ASP A 235 21.52 -1.63 17.29
C ASP A 235 21.37 -0.89 18.63
N ASN A 236 21.37 0.46 18.63
CA ASN A 236 21.17 1.30 19.81
C ASN A 236 19.73 1.82 19.93
N GLU A 237 18.79 1.31 19.12
CA GLU A 237 17.43 1.83 18.99
C GLU A 237 17.36 3.31 18.57
N THR A 238 18.39 3.81 17.88
CA THR A 238 18.33 5.10 17.20
C THR A 238 17.68 4.91 15.83
N VAL A 239 16.69 5.75 15.51
CA VAL A 239 16.01 5.64 14.22
C VAL A 239 16.91 6.12 13.08
N VAL A 240 17.18 5.21 12.14
CA VAL A 240 17.89 5.45 10.89
C VAL A 240 16.89 5.66 9.76
N GLU A 241 16.98 6.82 9.12
CA GLU A 241 16.13 7.19 7.98
C GLU A 241 16.38 6.32 6.75
N ILE A 242 15.37 6.22 5.89
CA ILE A 242 15.38 5.38 4.67
C ILE A 242 16.63 5.55 3.81
N GLN A 243 17.16 6.77 3.63
CA GLN A 243 18.30 7.01 2.72
C GLN A 243 19.62 6.41 3.24
N HIS A 244 19.68 6.12 4.55
CA HIS A 244 20.85 5.59 5.22
C HIS A 244 20.76 4.09 5.49
N GLN A 245 19.64 3.44 5.13
CA GLN A 245 19.49 1.99 5.29
C GLN A 245 20.10 1.21 4.13
N ASP A 246 20.65 0.04 4.43
CA ASP A 246 21.24 -0.88 3.45
C ASP A 246 20.26 -1.26 2.33
N LEU A 247 18.98 -1.46 2.66
CA LEU A 247 17.94 -1.79 1.68
C LEU A 247 17.79 -0.69 0.60
N TYR A 248 18.04 0.56 0.95
CA TYR A 248 17.99 1.70 0.04
C TYR A 248 19.33 1.89 -0.66
N LEU A 249 20.43 1.89 0.10
CA LEU A 249 21.78 2.12 -0.43
C LEU A 249 22.14 1.11 -1.53
N ARG A 250 21.80 -0.17 -1.29
CA ARG A 250 22.00 -1.28 -2.23
C ARG A 250 20.86 -1.47 -3.22
N ASP A 251 19.78 -0.68 -3.09
CA ASP A 251 18.60 -0.71 -3.94
C ASP A 251 18.01 -2.13 -4.07
N VAL A 252 17.91 -2.87 -2.97
CA VAL A 252 17.72 -4.34 -2.99
C VAL A 252 16.38 -4.76 -3.62
N PHE A 253 15.33 -3.98 -3.43
CA PHE A 253 14.02 -4.15 -4.07
C PHE A 253 13.52 -2.88 -4.78
N GLY A 254 14.39 -1.91 -5.04
CA GLY A 254 14.09 -0.81 -5.97
C GLY A 254 13.68 0.55 -5.37
N LEU A 255 13.83 0.78 -4.06
CA LEU A 255 13.47 2.07 -3.44
C LEU A 255 14.33 3.24 -3.96
N LYS A 256 15.63 3.03 -4.15
CA LYS A 256 16.52 4.07 -4.68
C LYS A 256 16.20 4.34 -6.15
N THR A 257 15.84 3.31 -6.90
CA THR A 257 15.33 3.46 -8.27
C THR A 257 14.00 4.21 -8.33
N LEU A 258 13.04 3.94 -7.44
CA LEU A 258 11.79 4.71 -7.33
C LEU A 258 12.05 6.17 -6.96
N ALA A 259 12.95 6.42 -6.00
CA ALA A 259 13.33 7.76 -5.60
C ALA A 259 13.96 8.55 -6.77
N ALA A 260 14.89 7.93 -7.51
CA ALA A 260 15.54 8.57 -8.66
C ALA A 260 14.55 8.90 -9.80
N ARG A 261 13.45 8.13 -9.93
CA ARG A 261 12.36 8.41 -10.88
C ARG A 261 11.39 9.52 -10.42
N GLY A 262 11.46 9.94 -9.16
CA GLY A 262 10.43 10.81 -8.58
C GLY A 262 9.13 10.08 -8.27
N ASP A 263 9.21 8.76 -8.10
CA ASP A 263 8.05 7.87 -7.89
C ASP A 263 7.90 7.42 -6.44
N LEU A 264 8.90 7.67 -5.59
CA LEU A 264 8.81 7.51 -4.13
C LEU A 264 8.36 8.82 -3.48
N ILE A 265 7.19 8.80 -2.84
CA ILE A 265 6.57 9.95 -2.19
C ILE A 265 6.47 9.67 -0.70
N ILE A 266 6.96 10.59 0.12
CA ILE A 266 6.83 10.56 1.58
C ILE A 266 5.78 11.58 2.00
N CYS A 267 4.77 11.15 2.75
CA CYS A 267 3.75 12.03 3.34
C CYS A 267 3.70 11.83 4.86
N SER A 268 4.25 12.78 5.61
CA SER A 268 4.26 12.75 7.08
C SER A 268 3.18 13.66 7.62
N VAL A 269 2.27 13.13 8.45
CA VAL A 269 1.17 13.91 9.04
C VAL A 269 1.19 13.76 10.57
N PRO A 270 1.42 14.82 11.35
CA PRO A 270 1.34 14.76 12.81
C PRO A 270 -0.12 14.72 13.29
N GLY A 271 -0.32 14.31 14.54
CA GLY A 271 -1.62 14.34 15.23
C GLY A 271 -2.62 13.28 14.78
N VAL A 272 -2.18 12.23 14.09
CA VAL A 272 -3.05 11.14 13.62
C VAL A 272 -2.66 9.84 14.32
N GLU A 273 -3.51 9.37 15.23
CA GLU A 273 -3.37 8.05 15.83
C GLU A 273 -3.66 6.95 14.81
N HIS A 274 -3.09 5.76 15.01
CA HIS A 274 -3.09 4.66 14.04
C HIS A 274 -4.50 4.37 13.47
N VAL A 275 -5.49 4.24 14.35
CA VAL A 275 -6.87 3.86 14.01
C VAL A 275 -7.65 4.92 13.22
N PHE A 276 -7.06 6.10 12.99
CA PHE A 276 -7.69 7.22 12.27
C PHE A 276 -7.09 7.49 10.89
N TRP A 277 -6.01 6.83 10.48
CA TRP A 277 -5.37 7.09 9.17
C TRP A 277 -6.32 6.99 7.97
N HIS A 278 -7.21 6.00 7.96
CA HIS A 278 -8.21 5.79 6.90
C HIS A 278 -9.56 6.44 7.21
N LYS A 279 -9.65 7.25 8.26
CA LYS A 279 -10.86 7.98 8.69
C LYS A 279 -10.66 9.50 8.69
N ASN A 280 -9.45 9.96 8.39
CA ASN A 280 -9.07 11.35 8.44
C ASN A 280 -9.09 11.97 7.03
N GLU A 281 -10.05 12.86 6.81
CA GLU A 281 -10.24 13.57 5.53
C GLU A 281 -9.01 14.40 5.12
N THR A 282 -8.33 15.03 6.09
CA THR A 282 -7.11 15.80 5.82
C THR A 282 -5.98 14.90 5.31
N VAL A 283 -5.82 13.70 5.89
CA VAL A 283 -4.85 12.70 5.39
C VAL A 283 -5.18 12.30 3.95
N PHE A 284 -6.46 12.07 3.65
CA PHE A 284 -6.90 11.70 2.30
C PHE A 284 -6.52 12.77 1.26
N HIS A 285 -6.93 14.04 1.48
CA HIS A 285 -6.67 15.11 0.51
C HIS A 285 -5.17 15.45 0.40
N LEU A 286 -4.43 15.45 1.50
CA LEU A 286 -3.00 15.78 1.47
C LEU A 286 -2.16 14.68 0.83
N CYS A 287 -2.45 13.42 1.15
CA CYS A 287 -1.54 12.32 0.86
C CYS A 287 -2.02 11.35 -0.22
N MET A 288 -3.34 11.24 -0.49
CA MET A 288 -3.88 10.17 -1.33
C MET A 288 -4.52 10.65 -2.61
N GLU A 289 -5.42 11.63 -2.53
CA GLU A 289 -6.36 12.03 -3.60
C GLU A 289 -5.68 12.17 -4.97
N LYS A 290 -4.62 12.98 -5.05
CA LYS A 290 -3.87 13.25 -6.31
C LYS A 290 -3.25 12.02 -6.98
N TRP A 291 -3.17 10.88 -6.28
CA TRP A 291 -2.60 9.64 -6.79
C TRP A 291 -3.64 8.60 -7.20
N LEU A 292 -4.93 8.93 -7.09
CA LEU A 292 -6.06 8.06 -7.42
C LEU A 292 -6.74 8.48 -8.74
N VAL A 293 -5.93 8.91 -9.73
CA VAL A 293 -6.34 9.33 -11.07
C VAL A 293 -5.91 8.33 -12.14
#